data_AF-A0A835YA01-F1
#
_entry.id   AF-A0A835YA01-F1
#
_cell.length_a   1.000
_cell.length_b   1.000
_cell.length_c   1.000
_cell.angle_alpha   90.00
_cell.angle_beta   90.00
_cell.angle_gamma   90.00
#
_symmetry.space_group_name_H-M   'P 1'
#
loop_
_entity.id
_entity.type
_entity.pdbx_description
1 polymer ?
#
loop_
_entity_poly.entity_id
_entity_poly.type
_entity_poly.pdbx_seq_one_letter_code
_entity_poly.pdbx_strand_id
1 'polypeptide(L)'
;MSQQRKAAITSLKQDTRQKLQELEDETFGYDELDEVLLAQNGNGAPEAGAAPHLSEARISRARASQARVSMTGDRTLSRVSILQAAPRWFVKDYLALKEIFLSSYLNILLICIPLGWAAALLKWSPVTVFSLNFLALIPLALILGDITEDLAVRFGDVVGGLINASFGNVVELMVSLFALFKNLFTVVAASLLGSILSNLLLVLGCSFFLGGLYHNVQTFNAMSNRACSSLLMLAVVGISIPSAASMLLVDDPDQRAAWVLDVSRGTAVIMLICYLCYLAFQLRTHSHLFKGDDDDAVPMLTLGTSIGALTAITAVVAVCSEFLTDSIEDVSKNTGISEAFIGLILLPIAGNACEHLTACIVAMRNKMDLSMGVAVGSSIQIALFAIPFNVVVGWIFGHPFSLDFTPFMAMVLAVCVIHANFVTADATSHWLLGVQLVALYCLIAIAFFYR
;
A
#
# COMPACT_ATOMS: atom_id res chain seq x y z
N MET A 1 -16.35 40.60 35.53
CA MET A 1 -15.47 39.80 34.63
C MET A 1 -14.29 39.08 35.32
N SER A 2 -13.66 39.60 36.38
CA SER A 2 -12.45 38.95 36.95
C SER A 2 -12.69 37.66 37.76
N GLN A 3 -13.80 37.54 38.50
CA GLN A 3 -14.09 36.35 39.33
C GLN A 3 -14.49 35.11 38.51
N GLN A 4 -15.39 35.25 37.52
CA GLN A 4 -15.77 34.12 36.64
C GLN A 4 -14.56 33.53 35.90
N ARG A 5 -13.62 34.37 35.45
CA ARG A 5 -12.39 33.91 34.78
C ARG A 5 -11.45 33.16 35.74
N LYS A 6 -11.40 33.56 37.03
CA LYS A 6 -10.68 32.79 38.07
C LYS A 6 -11.37 31.45 38.35
N ALA A 7 -12.69 31.42 38.47
CA ALA A 7 -13.45 30.19 38.70
C ALA A 7 -13.24 29.16 37.56
N ALA A 8 -13.31 29.59 36.31
CA ALA A 8 -13.06 28.75 35.14
C ALA A 8 -11.61 28.20 35.09
N ILE A 9 -10.61 29.01 35.48
CA ILE A 9 -9.21 28.54 35.55
C ILE A 9 -9.03 27.53 36.70
N THR A 10 -9.72 27.71 37.83
CA THR A 10 -9.67 26.75 38.95
C THR A 10 -10.33 25.41 38.56
N SER A 11 -11.50 25.42 37.92
CA SER A 11 -12.16 24.18 37.49
C SER A 11 -11.33 23.44 36.42
N LEU A 12 -10.74 24.17 35.46
CA LEU A 12 -9.86 23.57 34.45
C LEU A 12 -8.61 22.92 35.07
N LYS A 13 -8.04 23.54 36.12
CA LYS A 13 -6.92 22.95 36.88
C LYS A 13 -7.29 21.71 37.68
N GLN A 14 -8.52 21.64 38.21
CA GLN A 14 -9.03 20.43 38.85
C GLN A 14 -9.24 19.30 37.84
N ASP A 15 -9.94 19.57 36.73
CA ASP A 15 -10.22 18.59 35.67
C ASP A 15 -8.94 18.05 35.02
N THR A 16 -7.91 18.90 34.86
CA THR A 16 -6.60 18.49 34.35
C THR A 16 -5.82 17.65 35.37
N ARG A 17 -5.94 17.93 36.68
CA ARG A 17 -5.33 17.09 37.73
C ARG A 17 -5.97 15.72 37.80
N GLN A 18 -7.29 15.66 37.68
CA GLN A 18 -8.04 14.41 37.77
C GLN A 18 -7.65 13.47 36.62
N LYS A 19 -7.58 14.00 35.39
CA LYS A 19 -7.10 13.25 34.21
C LYS A 19 -5.62 12.89 34.26
N LEU A 20 -4.78 13.68 34.95
CA LEU A 20 -3.39 13.31 35.21
C LEU A 20 -3.28 12.16 36.21
N GLN A 21 -4.14 12.11 37.24
CA GLN A 21 -4.19 10.97 38.16
C GLN A 21 -4.73 9.71 37.47
N GLU A 22 -5.80 9.83 36.67
CA GLU A 22 -6.32 8.72 35.86
C GLU A 22 -5.24 8.15 34.92
N LEU A 23 -4.43 9.02 34.29
CA LEU A 23 -3.29 8.59 33.46
C LEU A 23 -2.10 8.05 34.26
N GLU A 24 -1.83 8.55 35.47
CA GLU A 24 -0.80 7.99 36.36
C GLU A 24 -1.19 6.58 36.84
N ASP A 25 -2.47 6.36 37.19
CA ASP A 25 -3.03 5.06 37.56
C ASP A 25 -3.09 4.07 36.38
N GLU A 26 -3.29 4.54 35.13
CA GLU A 26 -3.23 3.69 33.92
C GLU A 26 -1.79 3.38 33.44
N THR A 27 -0.79 4.18 33.82
CA THR A 27 0.58 4.07 33.25
C THR A 27 1.59 3.37 34.18
N PHE A 28 1.33 3.29 35.50
CA PHE A 28 2.24 2.62 36.44
C PHE A 28 1.70 1.27 36.94
N GLY A 29 2.33 0.20 36.50
CA GLY A 29 2.10 -1.14 37.04
C GLY A 29 2.45 -1.22 38.53
N TYR A 30 1.59 -1.91 39.28
CA TYR A 30 1.84 -2.30 40.67
C TYR A 30 3.12 -3.14 40.77
N ASP A 31 4.13 -2.66 41.50
CA ASP A 31 5.10 -3.48 42.28
C ASP A 31 6.13 -2.64 43.07
N GLU A 32 6.41 -1.37 42.75
CA GLU A 32 7.45 -0.56 43.45
C GLU A 32 6.94 0.48 44.48
N LEU A 33 5.62 0.61 44.70
CA LEU A 33 5.06 1.62 45.62
C LEU A 33 4.92 1.16 47.09
N ASP A 34 4.80 -0.14 47.35
CA ASP A 34 4.58 -0.65 48.72
C ASP A 34 5.83 -0.56 49.63
N GLU A 35 7.04 -0.77 49.10
CA GLU A 35 8.27 -0.65 49.91
C GLU A 35 8.50 0.78 50.45
N VAL A 36 8.09 1.81 49.70
CA VAL A 36 8.27 3.21 50.10
C VAL A 36 7.20 3.67 51.09
N LEU A 37 5.95 3.18 50.95
CA LEU A 37 4.85 3.50 51.85
C LEU A 37 4.97 2.79 53.21
N LEU A 38 5.47 1.55 53.25
CA LEU A 38 5.76 0.83 54.49
C LEU A 38 6.85 1.51 55.34
N ALA A 39 7.77 2.27 54.72
CA ALA A 39 8.85 2.97 55.41
C ALA A 39 8.43 4.28 56.12
N GLN A 40 7.22 4.81 55.87
CA GLN A 40 6.80 6.13 56.39
C GLN A 40 5.72 6.10 57.50
N ASN A 41 5.03 4.97 57.72
CA ASN A 41 3.96 4.87 58.73
C ASN A 41 4.37 4.17 60.04
N GLY A 42 5.64 4.32 60.45
CA GLY A 42 6.18 3.81 61.71
C GLY A 42 5.86 4.66 62.94
N ASN A 43 4.59 4.75 63.34
CA ASN A 43 4.19 5.44 64.57
C ASN A 43 4.25 4.51 65.80
N GLY A 44 5.49 4.18 66.22
CA GLY A 44 5.80 3.37 67.39
C GLY A 44 7.08 3.86 68.05
N ALA A 45 7.10 3.93 69.39
CA ALA A 45 8.23 4.50 70.14
C ALA A 45 9.52 3.68 69.95
N PRO A 46 10.70 4.31 69.88
CA PRO A 46 11.96 3.58 69.74
C PRO A 46 12.38 2.95 71.07
N GLU A 47 12.45 1.61 71.10
CA GLU A 47 13.25 0.93 72.12
C GLU A 47 14.75 1.16 71.88
N ALA A 48 15.53 1.13 72.95
CA ALA A 48 16.91 1.59 72.93
C ALA A 48 17.87 0.60 72.23
N GLY A 49 18.54 1.04 71.16
CA GLY A 49 19.61 0.26 70.54
C GLY A 49 20.29 0.91 69.33
N ALA A 50 21.56 1.29 69.50
CA ALA A 50 22.56 1.51 68.43
C ALA A 50 22.21 2.43 67.23
N ALA A 51 22.64 3.69 67.33
CA ALA A 51 22.95 4.50 66.14
C ALA A 51 24.43 4.31 65.73
N PRO A 52 24.73 4.16 64.43
CA PRO A 52 26.03 4.57 63.90
C PRO A 52 25.90 5.53 62.70
N HIS A 53 26.53 6.69 62.85
CA HIS A 53 26.96 7.67 61.83
C HIS A 53 26.58 7.41 60.35
N LEU A 54 25.60 8.16 59.85
CA LEU A 54 25.44 8.38 58.40
C LEU A 54 26.55 9.31 57.89
N SER A 55 27.44 8.78 57.05
CA SER A 55 28.58 9.52 56.50
C SER A 55 28.17 10.54 55.43
N GLU A 56 28.91 11.65 55.33
CA GLU A 56 28.71 12.71 54.34
C GLU A 56 28.65 12.21 52.88
N ALA A 57 29.29 11.06 52.61
CA ALA A 57 29.26 10.37 51.33
C ALA A 57 27.85 9.93 50.87
N ARG A 58 26.89 9.72 51.79
CA ARG A 58 25.48 9.46 51.44
C ARG A 58 24.74 10.75 51.07
N ILE A 59 25.02 11.85 51.79
CA ILE A 59 24.44 13.18 51.53
C ILE A 59 24.93 13.74 50.19
N SER A 60 26.22 13.56 49.86
CA SER A 60 26.78 14.00 48.56
C SER A 60 26.22 13.20 47.38
N ARG A 61 26.00 11.88 47.53
CA ARG A 61 25.31 11.06 46.51
C ARG A 61 23.84 11.49 46.31
N ALA A 62 23.11 11.80 47.38
CA ALA A 62 21.74 12.30 47.29
C ALA A 62 21.66 13.68 46.58
N ARG A 63 22.61 14.58 46.84
CA ARG A 63 22.71 15.85 46.09
C ARG A 63 23.10 15.64 44.63
N ALA A 64 23.99 14.69 44.35
CA ALA A 64 24.38 14.35 42.98
C ALA A 64 23.25 13.67 42.18
N SER A 65 22.40 12.85 42.82
CA SER A 65 21.20 12.29 42.16
C SER A 65 20.13 13.37 41.95
N GLN A 66 19.86 14.24 42.93
CA GLN A 66 18.95 15.37 42.77
C GLN A 66 19.39 16.33 41.64
N ALA A 67 20.68 16.68 41.56
CA ALA A 67 21.20 17.51 40.47
C ALA A 67 21.11 16.81 39.09
N ARG A 68 21.27 15.49 39.05
CA ARG A 68 21.13 14.70 37.81
C ARG A 68 19.66 14.61 37.38
N VAL A 69 18.73 14.49 38.34
CA VAL A 69 17.27 14.52 38.12
C VAL A 69 16.80 15.92 37.70
N SER A 70 17.38 17.01 38.21
CA SER A 70 17.03 18.36 37.75
C SER A 70 17.50 18.62 36.30
N MET A 71 18.70 18.14 35.93
CA MET A 71 19.20 18.26 34.55
C MET A 71 18.44 17.40 33.53
N THR A 72 17.97 16.21 33.90
CA THR A 72 17.06 15.45 33.03
C THR A 72 15.69 16.12 32.98
N GLY A 73 15.17 16.58 34.13
CA GLY A 73 13.93 17.34 34.26
C GLY A 73 13.85 18.50 33.26
N ASP A 74 14.86 19.37 33.19
CA ASP A 74 14.90 20.51 32.26
C ASP A 74 14.82 20.10 30.77
N ARG A 75 15.46 18.98 30.39
CA ARG A 75 15.40 18.46 29.01
C ARG A 75 14.05 17.82 28.69
N THR A 76 13.42 17.16 29.64
CA THR A 76 12.07 16.59 29.46
C THR A 76 11.03 17.70 29.44
N LEU A 77 11.14 18.70 30.33
CA LEU A 77 10.28 19.87 30.40
C LEU A 77 10.35 20.73 29.13
N SER A 78 11.52 20.88 28.49
CA SER A 78 11.61 21.59 27.21
C SER A 78 10.91 20.85 26.07
N ARG A 79 10.98 19.51 26.02
CA ARG A 79 10.22 18.72 25.05
C ARG A 79 8.71 18.79 25.29
N VAL A 80 8.28 18.74 26.54
CA VAL A 80 6.86 18.86 26.91
C VAL A 80 6.32 20.26 26.60
N SER A 81 7.10 21.33 26.84
CA SER A 81 6.65 22.70 26.57
C SER A 81 6.54 23.01 25.07
N ILE A 82 7.40 22.44 24.22
CA ILE A 82 7.28 22.53 22.75
C ILE A 82 6.02 21.82 22.26
N LEU A 83 5.72 20.62 22.77
CA LEU A 83 4.51 19.86 22.41
C LEU A 83 3.21 20.51 22.91
N GLN A 84 3.25 21.23 24.03
CA GLN A 84 2.11 22.01 24.53
C GLN A 84 1.87 23.33 23.76
N ALA A 85 2.88 23.84 23.04
CA ALA A 85 2.76 25.05 22.22
C ALA A 85 2.34 24.77 20.77
N ALA A 86 2.49 23.53 20.29
CA ALA A 86 2.06 23.13 18.95
C ALA A 86 0.52 23.06 18.84
N PRO A 87 -0.07 23.42 17.68
CA PRO A 87 -1.50 23.21 17.44
C PRO A 87 -1.85 21.71 17.57
N ARG A 88 -3.00 21.41 18.19
CA ARG A 88 -3.43 20.01 18.42
C ARG A 88 -3.50 19.17 17.14
N TRP A 89 -3.81 19.77 16.00
CA TRP A 89 -3.79 19.10 14.70
C TRP A 89 -2.38 18.69 14.28
N PHE A 90 -1.37 19.55 14.46
CA PHE A 90 0.02 19.24 14.10
C PHE A 90 0.59 18.06 14.90
N VAL A 91 0.26 17.98 16.19
CA VAL A 91 0.67 16.85 17.04
C VAL A 91 -0.05 15.56 16.62
N LYS A 92 -1.36 15.62 16.32
CA LYS A 92 -2.12 14.47 15.80
C LYS A 92 -1.52 13.96 14.48
N ASP A 93 -1.32 14.87 13.52
CA ASP A 93 -0.84 14.55 12.18
C ASP A 93 0.59 14.00 12.21
N TYR A 94 1.46 14.56 13.06
CA TYR A 94 2.81 14.02 13.28
C TYR A 94 2.79 12.60 13.86
N LEU A 95 1.90 12.32 14.81
CA LEU A 95 1.75 10.98 15.39
C LEU A 95 1.19 9.99 14.36
N ALA A 96 0.17 10.37 13.59
CA ALA A 96 -0.40 9.55 12.53
C ALA A 96 0.60 9.28 11.38
N LEU A 97 1.36 10.30 10.94
CA LEU A 97 2.45 10.08 9.98
C LEU A 97 3.52 9.17 10.56
N LYS A 98 3.93 9.36 11.82
CA LYS A 98 4.89 8.48 12.48
C LYS A 98 4.38 7.04 12.56
N GLU A 99 3.09 6.84 12.79
CA GLU A 99 2.45 5.52 12.80
C GLU A 99 2.48 4.88 11.41
N ILE A 100 2.03 5.57 10.36
CA ILE A 100 2.09 5.08 8.96
C ILE A 100 3.54 4.77 8.54
N PHE A 101 4.50 5.64 8.83
CA PHE A 101 5.92 5.40 8.50
C PHE A 101 6.58 4.30 9.36
N LEU A 102 5.94 3.81 10.42
CA LEU A 102 6.41 2.70 11.26
C LEU A 102 5.46 1.49 11.28
N SER A 103 4.38 1.49 10.48
CA SER A 103 3.33 0.47 10.47
C SER A 103 3.85 -0.89 10.00
N SER A 104 4.79 -0.87 9.06
CA SER A 104 5.36 -2.05 8.41
C SER A 104 6.86 -2.17 8.63
N TYR A 105 7.32 -3.39 8.92
CA TYR A 105 8.74 -3.74 8.94
C TYR A 105 9.43 -3.50 7.58
N LEU A 106 8.67 -3.46 6.47
CA LEU A 106 9.19 -3.17 5.14
C LEU A 106 9.64 -1.70 5.00
N ASN A 107 9.22 -0.80 5.89
CA ASN A 107 9.65 0.60 5.88
C ASN A 107 11.15 0.77 6.20
N ILE A 108 11.84 -0.29 6.65
CA ILE A 108 13.31 -0.34 6.69
C ILE A 108 13.90 -0.11 5.28
N LEU A 109 13.21 -0.54 4.21
CA LEU A 109 13.63 -0.34 2.82
C LEU A 109 13.54 1.12 2.36
N LEU A 110 12.99 2.06 3.14
CA LEU A 110 13.04 3.49 2.81
C LEU A 110 14.47 4.02 2.70
N ILE A 111 15.46 3.35 3.33
CA ILE A 111 16.88 3.66 3.13
C ILE A 111 17.34 3.45 1.67
N CYS A 112 16.64 2.62 0.91
CA CYS A 112 16.91 2.40 -0.51
C CYS A 112 16.56 3.61 -1.38
N ILE A 113 15.74 4.57 -0.92
CA ILE A 113 15.43 5.81 -1.66
C ILE A 113 16.69 6.67 -1.87
N PRO A 114 17.36 7.20 -0.82
CA PRO A 114 18.57 8.01 -1.01
C PRO A 114 19.72 7.21 -1.62
N LEU A 115 19.79 5.90 -1.35
CA LEU A 115 20.81 5.02 -1.95
C LEU A 115 20.56 4.79 -3.45
N GLY A 116 19.31 4.60 -3.88
CA GLY A 116 18.93 4.40 -5.28
C GLY A 116 19.14 5.66 -6.12
N TRP A 117 18.84 6.83 -5.55
CA TRP A 117 19.13 8.12 -6.17
C TRP A 117 20.64 8.37 -6.23
N ALA A 118 21.38 8.10 -5.16
CA ALA A 118 22.84 8.20 -5.17
C ALA A 118 23.46 7.24 -6.20
N ALA A 119 22.96 6.00 -6.30
CA ALA A 119 23.42 5.02 -7.27
C ALA A 119 23.20 5.48 -8.72
N ALA A 120 22.03 6.06 -9.02
CA ALA A 120 21.73 6.63 -10.33
C ALA A 120 22.65 7.83 -10.66
N LEU A 121 22.72 8.82 -9.75
CA LEU A 121 23.49 10.05 -9.95
C LEU A 121 25.00 9.82 -10.01
N LEU A 122 25.52 8.86 -9.24
CA LEU A 122 26.93 8.46 -9.23
C LEU A 122 27.24 7.38 -10.29
N LYS A 123 26.27 6.99 -11.12
CA LYS A 123 26.41 6.00 -12.21
C LYS A 123 27.01 4.66 -11.74
N TRP A 124 26.44 4.12 -10.67
CA TRP A 124 26.72 2.76 -10.21
C TRP A 124 26.19 1.72 -11.21
N SER A 125 26.43 0.41 -10.95
CA SER A 125 26.01 -0.63 -11.89
C SER A 125 24.49 -0.59 -12.13
N PRO A 126 24.00 -0.82 -13.36
CA PRO A 126 22.57 -0.79 -13.68
C PRO A 126 21.73 -1.72 -12.80
N VAL A 127 22.27 -2.90 -12.46
CA VAL A 127 21.64 -3.84 -11.52
C VAL A 127 21.49 -3.23 -10.13
N THR A 128 22.50 -2.49 -9.64
CA THR A 128 22.41 -1.79 -8.36
C THR A 128 21.39 -0.65 -8.39
N VAL A 129 21.35 0.14 -9.47
CA VAL A 129 20.35 1.21 -9.65
C VAL A 129 18.94 0.63 -9.68
N PHE A 130 18.72 -0.42 -10.47
CA PHE A 130 17.45 -1.14 -10.55
C PHE A 130 17.03 -1.69 -9.18
N SER A 131 17.87 -2.50 -8.53
CA SER A 131 17.52 -3.16 -7.27
C SER A 131 17.23 -2.16 -6.14
N LEU A 132 17.99 -1.07 -6.03
CA LEU A 132 17.74 -0.07 -4.98
C LEU A 132 16.44 0.71 -5.22
N ASN A 133 16.19 1.18 -6.45
CA ASN A 133 14.94 1.88 -6.74
C ASN A 133 13.73 0.93 -6.69
N PHE A 134 13.88 -0.33 -7.10
CA PHE A 134 12.85 -1.37 -6.96
C PHE A 134 12.47 -1.63 -5.49
N LEU A 135 13.47 -1.85 -4.63
CA LEU A 135 13.25 -2.05 -3.19
C LEU A 135 12.69 -0.79 -2.51
N ALA A 136 13.00 0.40 -3.02
CA ALA A 136 12.42 1.66 -2.55
C ALA A 136 10.92 1.80 -2.88
N LEU A 137 10.46 1.28 -4.03
CA LEU A 137 9.04 1.33 -4.41
C LEU A 137 8.14 0.52 -3.46
N ILE A 138 8.62 -0.58 -2.89
CA ILE A 138 7.84 -1.45 -1.98
C ILE A 138 7.23 -0.67 -0.80
N PRO A 139 8.01 -0.03 0.11
CA PRO A 139 7.44 0.74 1.23
C PRO A 139 6.73 2.02 0.77
N LEU A 140 7.12 2.61 -0.38
CA LEU A 140 6.41 3.77 -0.93
C LEU A 140 4.98 3.38 -1.34
N ALA A 141 4.77 2.20 -1.93
CA ALA A 141 3.44 1.68 -2.24
C ALA A 141 2.58 1.47 -0.99
N LEU A 142 3.16 0.91 0.09
CA LEU A 142 2.47 0.74 1.38
C LEU A 142 1.97 2.08 1.93
N ILE A 143 2.89 3.04 2.09
CA ILE A 143 2.61 4.35 2.70
C ILE A 143 1.64 5.15 1.82
N LEU A 144 1.74 5.04 0.50
CA LEU A 144 0.80 5.64 -0.43
C LEU A 144 -0.60 5.03 -0.29
N GLY A 145 -0.71 3.70 -0.14
CA GLY A 145 -1.97 2.99 0.12
C GLY A 145 -2.65 3.51 1.40
N ASP A 146 -1.94 3.46 2.53
CA ASP A 146 -2.43 3.95 3.84
C ASP A 146 -2.96 5.39 3.77
N ILE A 147 -2.22 6.29 3.08
CA ILE A 147 -2.62 7.71 2.93
C ILE A 147 -3.79 7.88 1.96
N THR A 148 -3.86 7.07 0.91
CA THR A 148 -4.96 7.10 -0.06
C THR A 148 -6.26 6.64 0.60
N GLU A 149 -6.20 5.61 1.44
CA GLU A 149 -7.35 5.11 2.22
C GLU A 149 -7.81 6.15 3.27
N ASP A 150 -6.89 6.73 4.06
CA ASP A 150 -7.21 7.85 4.98
C ASP A 150 -7.89 9.03 4.26
N LEU A 151 -7.41 9.36 3.05
CA LEU A 151 -7.96 10.44 2.25
C LEU A 151 -9.35 10.07 1.72
N ALA A 152 -9.54 8.85 1.24
CA ALA A 152 -10.80 8.36 0.67
C ALA A 152 -11.95 8.37 1.69
N VAL A 153 -11.69 7.97 2.93
CA VAL A 153 -12.64 8.03 4.06
C VAL A 153 -13.25 9.43 4.23
N ARG A 154 -12.53 10.51 3.90
CA ARG A 154 -13.02 11.91 4.05
C ARG A 154 -14.11 12.29 3.04
N PHE A 155 -14.19 11.61 1.90
CA PHE A 155 -15.00 12.04 0.77
C PHE A 155 -16.21 11.11 0.49
N GLY A 156 -16.42 10.09 1.33
CA GLY A 156 -17.51 9.12 1.21
C GLY A 156 -17.35 8.19 0.00
N ASP A 157 -18.21 7.17 -0.07
CA ASP A 157 -18.07 6.01 -0.98
C ASP A 157 -17.67 6.38 -2.42
N VAL A 158 -18.37 7.36 -3.03
CA VAL A 158 -18.19 7.68 -4.47
C VAL A 158 -16.86 8.36 -4.75
N VAL A 159 -16.55 9.45 -4.03
CA VAL A 159 -15.35 10.23 -4.32
C VAL A 159 -14.12 9.56 -3.69
N GLY A 160 -14.28 8.90 -2.54
CA GLY A 160 -13.26 8.03 -1.96
C GLY A 160 -12.91 6.84 -2.85
N GLY A 161 -13.91 6.17 -3.46
CA GLY A 161 -13.69 5.10 -4.43
C GLY A 161 -12.93 5.56 -5.68
N LEU A 162 -13.22 6.77 -6.18
CA LEU A 162 -12.47 7.41 -7.27
C LEU A 162 -11.01 7.74 -6.86
N ILE A 163 -10.78 8.16 -5.61
CA ILE A 163 -9.44 8.42 -5.07
C ILE A 163 -8.64 7.12 -4.99
N ASN A 164 -9.21 6.07 -4.39
CA ASN A 164 -8.58 4.74 -4.30
C ASN A 164 -8.27 4.18 -5.70
N ALA A 165 -9.21 4.25 -6.63
CA ALA A 165 -9.01 3.81 -8.01
C ALA A 165 -7.84 4.53 -8.73
N SER A 166 -7.66 5.83 -8.46
CA SER A 166 -6.66 6.66 -9.15
C SER A 166 -5.27 6.55 -8.52
N PHE A 167 -5.18 6.67 -7.19
CA PHE A 167 -3.92 6.73 -6.44
C PHE A 167 -3.48 5.37 -5.89
N GLY A 168 -4.39 4.41 -5.72
CA GLY A 168 -4.02 3.05 -5.30
C GLY A 168 -3.08 2.35 -6.29
N ASN A 169 -3.24 2.65 -7.59
CA ASN A 169 -2.39 2.11 -8.68
C ASN A 169 -1.31 3.10 -9.16
N VAL A 170 -0.91 4.09 -8.36
CA VAL A 170 0.00 5.14 -8.87
C VAL A 170 1.39 4.59 -9.21
N VAL A 171 1.85 3.54 -8.54
CA VAL A 171 3.19 2.98 -8.74
C VAL A 171 3.27 2.30 -10.10
N GLU A 172 2.28 1.48 -10.42
CA GLU A 172 2.07 0.78 -11.69
C GLU A 172 1.90 1.80 -12.83
N LEU A 173 1.10 2.85 -12.61
CA LEU A 173 0.90 3.93 -13.57
C LEU A 173 2.19 4.72 -13.80
N MET A 174 2.95 5.08 -12.77
CA MET A 174 4.23 5.78 -12.95
C MET A 174 5.23 4.90 -13.71
N VAL A 175 5.42 3.63 -13.31
CA VAL A 175 6.35 2.70 -13.97
C VAL A 175 5.96 2.48 -15.42
N SER A 176 4.68 2.26 -15.72
CA SER A 176 4.20 2.09 -17.11
C SER A 176 4.33 3.38 -17.93
N LEU A 177 4.04 4.56 -17.39
CA LEU A 177 4.20 5.83 -18.10
C LEU A 177 5.67 6.16 -18.41
N PHE A 178 6.60 5.98 -17.46
CA PHE A 178 8.02 6.21 -17.74
C PHE A 178 8.58 5.19 -18.76
N ALA A 179 8.13 3.94 -18.71
CA ALA A 179 8.47 2.95 -19.74
C ALA A 179 7.87 3.32 -21.11
N LEU A 180 6.62 3.82 -21.16
CA LEU A 180 5.93 4.29 -22.36
C LEU A 180 6.68 5.44 -23.06
N PHE A 181 7.06 6.48 -22.31
CA PHE A 181 7.79 7.62 -22.84
C PHE A 181 9.22 7.25 -23.31
N LYS A 182 9.77 6.14 -22.81
CA LYS A 182 11.05 5.55 -23.25
C LYS A 182 10.88 4.54 -24.40
N ASN A 183 9.66 4.36 -24.91
CA ASN A 183 9.28 3.37 -25.94
C ASN A 183 9.50 1.90 -25.56
N LEU A 184 9.61 1.59 -24.26
CA LEU A 184 9.75 0.24 -23.73
C LEU A 184 8.41 -0.50 -23.74
N PHE A 185 7.73 -0.58 -24.88
CA PHE A 185 6.35 -1.09 -25.00
C PHE A 185 6.19 -2.52 -24.48
N THR A 186 7.22 -3.36 -24.64
CA THR A 186 7.27 -4.72 -24.05
C THR A 186 7.21 -4.66 -22.53
N VAL A 187 7.92 -3.73 -21.88
CA VAL A 187 7.90 -3.53 -20.43
C VAL A 187 6.53 -3.00 -19.99
N VAL A 188 5.95 -2.02 -20.70
CA VAL A 188 4.60 -1.48 -20.41
C VAL A 188 3.55 -2.58 -20.44
N ALA A 189 3.50 -3.36 -21.52
CA ALA A 189 2.57 -4.47 -21.68
C ALA A 189 2.81 -5.55 -20.61
N ALA A 190 4.07 -5.93 -20.39
CA ALA A 190 4.44 -6.95 -19.42
C ALA A 190 4.08 -6.54 -17.98
N SER A 191 4.34 -5.30 -17.56
CA SER A 191 4.05 -4.83 -16.20
C SER A 191 2.56 -4.73 -15.92
N LEU A 192 1.77 -4.27 -16.88
CA LEU A 192 0.31 -4.17 -16.71
C LEU A 192 -0.34 -5.56 -16.72
N LEU A 193 0.09 -6.48 -17.59
CA LEU A 193 -0.34 -7.89 -17.50
C LEU A 193 0.12 -8.54 -16.20
N GLY A 194 1.37 -8.31 -15.81
CA GLY A 194 1.97 -8.86 -14.60
C GLY A 194 1.22 -8.45 -13.35
N SER A 195 0.71 -7.22 -13.29
CA SER A 195 -0.10 -6.73 -12.16
C SER A 195 -1.49 -7.39 -12.12
N ILE A 196 -2.15 -7.61 -13.27
CA ILE A 196 -3.38 -8.43 -13.35
C ILE A 196 -3.09 -9.88 -12.90
N LEU A 197 -2.00 -10.49 -13.37
CA LEU A 197 -1.59 -11.85 -13.00
C LEU A 197 -1.24 -11.96 -11.50
N SER A 198 -0.52 -10.98 -10.95
CA SER A 198 -0.16 -10.92 -9.54
C SER A 198 -1.42 -10.86 -8.69
N ASN A 199 -2.38 -9.99 -9.03
CA ASN A 199 -3.60 -9.86 -8.26
C ASN A 199 -4.54 -11.07 -8.41
N LEU A 200 -4.76 -11.60 -9.62
CA LEU A 200 -5.66 -12.75 -9.82
C LEU A 200 -5.09 -14.10 -9.38
N LEU A 201 -3.77 -14.26 -9.36
CA LEU A 201 -3.14 -15.56 -9.02
C LEU A 201 -2.36 -15.52 -7.71
N LEU A 202 -1.49 -14.52 -7.51
CA LEU A 202 -0.62 -14.46 -6.35
C LEU A 202 -1.35 -13.89 -5.12
N VAL A 203 -2.00 -12.72 -5.22
CA VAL A 203 -2.80 -12.15 -4.10
C VAL A 203 -3.96 -13.04 -3.77
N LEU A 204 -4.80 -13.35 -4.76
CA LEU A 204 -5.98 -14.17 -4.56
C LEU A 204 -5.59 -15.58 -4.06
N GLY A 205 -4.53 -16.16 -4.63
CA GLY A 205 -3.99 -17.45 -4.20
C GLY A 205 -3.47 -17.45 -2.77
N CYS A 206 -2.66 -16.46 -2.39
CA CYS A 206 -2.20 -16.29 -1.01
C CYS A 206 -3.35 -16.01 -0.04
N SER A 207 -4.36 -15.23 -0.44
CA SER A 207 -5.53 -14.91 0.37
C SER A 207 -6.39 -16.15 0.63
N PHE A 208 -6.67 -16.94 -0.41
CA PHE A 208 -7.39 -18.22 -0.30
C PHE A 208 -6.58 -19.28 0.48
N PHE A 209 -5.26 -19.30 0.30
CA PHE A 209 -4.38 -20.19 1.06
C PHE A 209 -4.38 -19.84 2.54
N LEU A 210 -3.97 -18.62 2.89
CA LEU A 210 -3.85 -18.16 4.28
C LEU A 210 -5.20 -18.12 4.99
N GLY A 211 -6.23 -17.53 4.38
CA GLY A 211 -7.60 -17.57 4.92
C GLY A 211 -8.09 -19.00 5.11
N GLY A 212 -7.81 -19.89 4.16
CA GLY A 212 -8.10 -21.32 4.21
C GLY A 212 -7.34 -22.13 5.26
N LEU A 213 -6.26 -21.60 5.84
CA LEU A 213 -5.56 -22.22 6.98
C LEU A 213 -6.24 -21.90 8.32
N TYR A 214 -6.92 -20.76 8.43
CA TYR A 214 -7.69 -20.37 9.62
C TYR A 214 -9.16 -20.82 9.54
N HIS A 215 -9.74 -20.86 8.34
CA HIS A 215 -11.16 -21.14 8.09
C HIS A 215 -11.31 -22.20 6.99
N ASN A 216 -11.89 -23.37 7.31
CA ASN A 216 -11.95 -24.51 6.37
C ASN A 216 -12.62 -24.19 5.02
N VAL A 217 -13.66 -23.36 5.05
CA VAL A 217 -14.36 -22.81 3.87
C VAL A 217 -14.74 -21.38 4.20
N GLN A 218 -14.50 -20.47 3.26
CA GLN A 218 -14.96 -19.09 3.32
C GLN A 218 -15.90 -18.83 2.13
N THR A 219 -16.83 -17.89 2.29
CA THR A 219 -17.82 -17.53 1.27
C THR A 219 -17.66 -16.08 0.87
N PHE A 220 -18.04 -15.75 -0.36
CA PHE A 220 -18.08 -14.37 -0.86
C PHE A 220 -19.28 -14.16 -1.80
N ASN A 221 -19.49 -12.93 -2.24
CA ASN A 221 -20.68 -12.50 -2.95
C ASN A 221 -20.66 -12.94 -4.41
N ALA A 222 -21.48 -13.94 -4.73
CA ALA A 222 -21.59 -14.50 -6.07
C ALA A 222 -22.00 -13.47 -7.15
N MET A 223 -22.77 -12.43 -6.80
CA MET A 223 -23.18 -11.40 -7.77
C MET A 223 -22.01 -10.47 -8.10
N SER A 224 -21.32 -9.99 -7.07
CA SER A 224 -20.11 -9.16 -7.21
C SER A 224 -19.04 -9.91 -8.01
N ASN A 225 -18.75 -11.16 -7.65
CA ASN A 225 -17.76 -11.97 -8.35
C ASN A 225 -18.11 -12.17 -9.83
N ARG A 226 -19.36 -12.54 -10.16
CA ARG A 226 -19.79 -12.72 -11.56
C ARG A 226 -19.66 -11.44 -12.40
N ALA A 227 -20.01 -10.28 -11.83
CA ALA A 227 -19.83 -9.00 -12.52
C ALA A 227 -18.35 -8.74 -12.81
N CYS A 228 -17.49 -8.97 -11.81
CA CYS A 228 -16.03 -8.82 -11.92
C CYS A 228 -15.41 -9.78 -12.94
N SER A 229 -15.73 -11.08 -12.87
CA SER A 229 -15.31 -12.11 -13.83
C SER A 229 -15.69 -11.80 -15.27
N SER A 230 -16.88 -11.22 -15.48
CA SER A 230 -17.38 -10.81 -16.80
C SER A 230 -16.58 -9.63 -17.36
N LEU A 231 -16.25 -8.64 -16.51
CA LEU A 231 -15.44 -7.48 -16.89
C LEU A 231 -13.98 -7.86 -17.22
N LEU A 232 -13.39 -8.79 -16.47
CA LEU A 232 -12.07 -9.33 -16.79
C LEU A 232 -12.07 -10.13 -18.10
N MET A 233 -13.13 -10.93 -18.36
CA MET A 233 -13.29 -11.63 -19.64
C MET A 233 -13.43 -10.65 -20.82
N LEU A 234 -14.17 -9.55 -20.64
CA LEU A 234 -14.26 -8.48 -21.63
C LEU A 234 -12.87 -7.88 -21.94
N ALA A 235 -12.04 -7.66 -20.92
CA ALA A 235 -10.68 -7.17 -21.11
C ALA A 235 -9.79 -8.16 -21.87
N VAL A 236 -9.86 -9.46 -21.54
CA VAL A 236 -9.17 -10.53 -22.29
C VAL A 236 -9.55 -10.50 -23.76
N VAL A 237 -10.84 -10.39 -24.08
CA VAL A 237 -11.33 -10.33 -25.47
C VAL A 237 -10.84 -9.06 -26.16
N GLY A 238 -10.93 -7.90 -25.50
CA GLY A 238 -10.45 -6.62 -26.04
C GLY A 238 -8.96 -6.64 -26.38
N ILE A 239 -8.13 -7.19 -25.50
CA ILE A 239 -6.69 -7.36 -25.70
C ILE A 239 -6.39 -8.42 -26.78
N SER A 240 -7.13 -9.53 -26.79
CA SER A 240 -6.85 -10.64 -27.73
C SER A 240 -7.24 -10.34 -29.17
N ILE A 241 -8.20 -9.43 -29.43
CA ILE A 241 -8.63 -9.11 -30.80
C ILE A 241 -7.49 -8.50 -31.64
N PRO A 242 -6.81 -7.41 -31.21
CA PRO A 242 -5.63 -6.90 -31.90
C PRO A 242 -4.52 -7.94 -32.07
N SER A 243 -4.16 -8.67 -30.99
CA SER A 243 -3.11 -9.70 -31.03
C SER A 243 -3.41 -10.88 -31.95
N ALA A 244 -4.67 -11.29 -32.09
CA ALA A 244 -5.05 -12.36 -33.01
C ALA A 244 -5.12 -11.86 -34.46
N ALA A 245 -5.64 -10.64 -34.66
CA ALA A 245 -5.77 -10.04 -35.98
C ALA A 245 -4.42 -9.66 -36.60
N SER A 246 -3.44 -9.22 -35.79
CA SER A 246 -2.07 -8.96 -36.23
C SER A 246 -1.40 -10.22 -36.80
N MET A 247 -1.80 -11.41 -36.37
CA MET A 247 -1.31 -12.69 -36.90
C MET A 247 -2.09 -13.21 -38.10
N LEU A 248 -3.38 -12.87 -38.25
CA LEU A 248 -4.32 -13.61 -39.11
C LEU A 248 -4.94 -12.82 -40.27
N LEU A 249 -4.97 -11.47 -40.23
CA LEU A 249 -5.85 -10.69 -41.12
C LEU A 249 -5.14 -9.76 -42.11
N VAL A 250 -3.85 -9.45 -41.94
CA VAL A 250 -3.14 -8.48 -42.79
C VAL A 250 -1.73 -8.98 -43.11
N ASP A 251 -1.46 -9.32 -44.37
CA ASP A 251 -0.14 -9.82 -44.81
C ASP A 251 0.94 -8.72 -44.89
N ASP A 252 0.55 -7.50 -45.27
CA ASP A 252 1.46 -6.34 -45.38
C ASP A 252 1.83 -5.79 -43.97
N PRO A 253 3.12 -5.78 -43.58
CA PRO A 253 3.56 -5.31 -42.27
C PRO A 253 3.18 -3.87 -41.94
N ASP A 254 3.22 -2.95 -42.91
CA ASP A 254 2.98 -1.52 -42.67
C ASP A 254 1.48 -1.26 -42.46
N GLN A 255 0.64 -1.90 -43.27
CA GLN A 255 -0.82 -1.86 -43.11
C GLN A 255 -1.26 -2.55 -41.80
N ARG A 256 -0.59 -3.65 -41.43
CA ARG A 256 -0.83 -4.38 -40.18
C ARG A 256 -0.58 -3.48 -38.97
N ALA A 257 0.57 -2.80 -38.91
CA ALA A 257 0.93 -1.92 -37.79
C ALA A 257 -0.07 -0.76 -37.62
N ALA A 258 -0.47 -0.12 -38.71
CA ALA A 258 -1.47 0.96 -38.68
C ALA A 258 -2.84 0.46 -38.21
N TRP A 259 -3.33 -0.64 -38.79
CA TRP A 259 -4.61 -1.25 -38.44
C TRP A 259 -4.66 -1.68 -36.97
N VAL A 260 -3.60 -2.34 -36.49
CA VAL A 260 -3.46 -2.78 -35.10
C VAL A 260 -3.55 -1.61 -34.12
N LEU A 261 -2.88 -0.49 -34.44
CA LEU A 261 -2.88 0.70 -33.60
C LEU A 261 -4.26 1.37 -33.54
N ASP A 262 -4.95 1.48 -34.67
CA ASP A 262 -6.28 2.11 -34.72
C ASP A 262 -7.36 1.24 -34.05
N VAL A 263 -7.31 -0.09 -34.21
CA VAL A 263 -8.19 -1.00 -33.47
C VAL A 263 -7.87 -0.97 -31.97
N SER A 264 -6.58 -0.90 -31.59
CA SER A 264 -6.18 -0.77 -30.18
C SER A 264 -6.72 0.51 -29.54
N ARG A 265 -6.68 1.65 -30.24
CA ARG A 265 -7.28 2.92 -29.80
C ARG A 265 -8.80 2.81 -29.64
N GLY A 266 -9.49 2.22 -30.62
CA GLY A 266 -10.93 2.00 -30.57
C GLY A 266 -11.34 1.12 -29.38
N THR A 267 -10.67 -0.02 -29.20
CA THR A 267 -10.85 -0.90 -28.05
C THR A 267 -10.57 -0.18 -26.73
N ALA A 268 -9.51 0.61 -26.65
CA ALA A 268 -9.16 1.34 -25.43
C ALA A 268 -10.26 2.32 -24.98
N VAL A 269 -10.87 3.05 -25.92
CA VAL A 269 -12.01 3.94 -25.63
C VAL A 269 -13.21 3.14 -25.11
N ILE A 270 -13.52 1.98 -25.71
CA ILE A 270 -14.61 1.11 -25.25
C ILE A 270 -14.33 0.60 -23.83
N MET A 271 -13.11 0.15 -23.54
CA MET A 271 -12.72 -0.36 -22.22
C MET A 271 -12.83 0.74 -21.14
N LEU A 272 -12.42 1.98 -21.44
CA LEU A 272 -12.59 3.13 -20.53
C LEU A 272 -14.07 3.45 -20.29
N ILE A 273 -14.94 3.37 -21.30
CA ILE A 273 -16.39 3.55 -21.13
C ILE A 273 -16.95 2.43 -20.23
N CYS A 274 -16.55 1.18 -20.45
CA CYS A 274 -16.92 0.06 -19.58
C CYS A 274 -16.42 0.24 -18.14
N TYR A 275 -15.23 0.83 -17.96
CA TYR A 275 -14.71 1.17 -16.63
C TYR A 275 -15.53 2.26 -15.93
N LEU A 276 -15.93 3.33 -16.63
CA LEU A 276 -16.83 4.35 -16.08
C LEU A 276 -18.20 3.78 -15.70
N CYS A 277 -18.73 2.86 -16.52
CA CYS A 277 -19.94 2.09 -16.18
C CYS A 277 -19.73 1.19 -14.95
N TYR A 278 -18.56 0.56 -14.80
CA TYR A 278 -18.20 -0.22 -13.62
C TYR A 278 -18.08 0.65 -12.36
N LEU A 279 -17.48 1.83 -12.43
CA LEU A 279 -17.47 2.77 -11.30
C LEU A 279 -18.88 3.22 -10.92
N ALA A 280 -19.76 3.49 -11.88
CA ALA A 280 -21.17 3.77 -11.60
C ALA A 280 -21.95 2.57 -11.02
N PHE A 281 -21.56 1.35 -11.40
CA PHE A 281 -22.06 0.11 -10.81
C PHE A 281 -21.62 0.00 -9.34
N GLN A 282 -20.31 -0.04 -9.12
CA GLN A 282 -19.64 -0.24 -7.83
C GLN A 282 -19.96 0.85 -6.81
N LEU A 283 -19.92 2.12 -7.21
CA LEU A 283 -19.96 3.25 -6.25
C LEU A 283 -21.36 3.81 -6.00
N ARG A 284 -22.34 3.50 -6.86
CA ARG A 284 -23.67 4.14 -6.78
C ARG A 284 -24.84 3.17 -6.80
N THR A 285 -24.91 2.27 -7.79
CA THR A 285 -26.12 1.42 -7.95
C THR A 285 -26.05 0.16 -7.10
N HIS A 286 -24.86 -0.40 -6.90
CA HIS A 286 -24.63 -1.67 -6.20
C HIS A 286 -23.54 -1.54 -5.11
N SER A 287 -23.39 -0.37 -4.50
CA SER A 287 -22.38 -0.12 -3.44
C SER A 287 -22.50 -1.07 -2.24
N HIS A 288 -23.71 -1.54 -1.93
CA HIS A 288 -23.95 -2.57 -0.92
C HIS A 288 -23.26 -3.93 -1.21
N LEU A 289 -22.80 -4.20 -2.44
CA LEU A 289 -22.02 -5.40 -2.80
C LEU A 289 -20.51 -5.23 -2.58
N PHE A 290 -20.06 -3.99 -2.30
CA PHE A 290 -18.63 -3.62 -2.23
C PHE A 290 -18.26 -2.85 -0.94
N LYS A 291 -19.23 -2.49 -0.10
CA LYS A 291 -19.00 -1.97 1.25
C LYS A 291 -18.50 -3.07 2.19
N GLY A 292 -17.56 -2.72 3.05
CA GLY A 292 -17.23 -3.48 4.25
C GLY A 292 -17.93 -2.93 5.47
N ASP A 293 -17.96 -3.71 6.56
CA ASP A 293 -18.60 -3.32 7.83
C ASP A 293 -17.92 -2.16 8.58
N ASP A 294 -16.80 -1.63 8.05
CA ASP A 294 -15.95 -0.63 8.72
C ASP A 294 -16.35 0.83 8.36
N ASP A 295 -17.66 1.10 8.17
CA ASP A 295 -18.25 2.42 7.83
C ASP A 295 -18.03 3.50 8.93
N ASP A 296 -17.55 3.12 10.13
CA ASP A 296 -17.20 4.00 11.25
C ASP A 296 -15.73 4.50 11.23
N ALA A 297 -14.96 4.23 10.17
CA ALA A 297 -13.57 4.64 10.06
C ALA A 297 -13.40 6.18 10.20
N VAL A 298 -12.63 6.62 11.21
CA VAL A 298 -12.35 8.05 11.44
C VAL A 298 -10.99 8.42 10.85
N PRO A 299 -10.91 9.41 9.95
CA PRO A 299 -9.68 9.66 9.22
C PRO A 299 -8.61 10.35 10.09
N MET A 300 -7.41 9.79 10.09
CA MET A 300 -6.29 10.08 10.98
C MET A 300 -5.63 11.45 10.70
N LEU A 301 -5.24 11.73 9.44
CA LEU A 301 -4.19 12.73 9.10
C LEU A 301 -4.57 14.21 8.94
N THR A 302 -5.84 14.59 8.88
CA THR A 302 -6.34 15.89 8.35
C THR A 302 -6.03 16.15 6.86
N LEU A 303 -6.97 16.85 6.19
CA LEU A 303 -6.99 16.96 4.72
C LEU A 303 -5.72 17.58 4.10
N GLY A 304 -5.18 18.62 4.73
CA GLY A 304 -3.99 19.31 4.23
C GLY A 304 -2.74 18.42 4.27
N THR A 305 -2.58 17.66 5.36
CA THR A 305 -1.45 16.74 5.52
C THR A 305 -1.61 15.52 4.62
N SER A 306 -2.82 14.92 4.50
CA SER A 306 -3.06 13.80 3.58
C SER A 306 -2.70 14.19 2.13
N ILE A 307 -3.20 15.33 1.63
CA ILE A 307 -2.89 15.80 0.26
C ILE A 307 -1.39 16.10 0.10
N GLY A 308 -0.77 16.77 1.08
CA GLY A 308 0.65 17.11 1.02
C GLY A 308 1.55 15.86 1.02
N ALA A 309 1.24 14.88 1.86
CA ALA A 309 1.97 13.62 1.95
C ALA A 309 1.78 12.77 0.69
N LEU A 310 0.54 12.61 0.20
CA LEU A 310 0.23 11.92 -1.06
C LEU A 310 1.01 12.52 -2.24
N THR A 311 1.02 13.85 -2.35
CA THR A 311 1.78 14.57 -3.40
C THR A 311 3.28 14.33 -3.28
N ALA A 312 3.84 14.43 -2.06
CA ALA A 312 5.27 14.25 -1.83
C ALA A 312 5.73 12.81 -2.12
N ILE A 313 4.95 11.80 -1.71
CA ILE A 313 5.26 10.40 -1.95
C ILE A 313 5.12 10.06 -3.44
N THR A 314 4.08 10.57 -4.11
CA THR A 314 3.93 10.40 -5.57
C THR A 314 5.13 10.98 -6.33
N ALA A 315 5.66 12.13 -5.90
CA ALA A 315 6.87 12.70 -6.50
C ALA A 315 8.13 11.83 -6.26
N VAL A 316 8.29 11.25 -5.05
CA VAL A 316 9.39 10.32 -4.76
C VAL A 316 9.26 9.02 -5.56
N VAL A 317 8.04 8.47 -5.67
CA VAL A 317 7.71 7.32 -6.54
C VAL A 317 8.09 7.64 -7.98
N ALA A 318 7.71 8.80 -8.51
CA ALA A 318 8.03 9.19 -9.89
C ALA A 318 9.54 9.18 -10.16
N VAL A 319 10.36 9.78 -9.28
CA VAL A 319 11.83 9.77 -9.42
C VAL A 319 12.42 8.35 -9.31
N CYS A 320 11.91 7.52 -8.39
CA CYS A 320 12.35 6.12 -8.28
C CYS A 320 11.97 5.31 -9.53
N SER A 321 10.77 5.50 -10.06
CA SER A 321 10.28 4.85 -11.28
C SER A 321 11.04 5.30 -12.53
N GLU A 322 11.45 6.57 -12.61
CA GLU A 322 12.29 7.09 -13.69
C GLU A 322 13.66 6.39 -13.70
N PHE A 323 14.40 6.41 -12.58
CA PHE A 323 15.70 5.74 -12.49
C PHE A 323 15.61 4.22 -12.62
N LEU A 324 14.55 3.60 -12.11
CA LEU A 324 14.29 2.17 -12.31
C LEU A 324 14.10 1.86 -13.80
N THR A 325 13.24 2.60 -14.50
CA THR A 325 12.95 2.35 -15.92
C THR A 325 14.16 2.63 -16.84
N ASP A 326 15.01 3.61 -16.52
CA ASP A 326 16.28 3.82 -17.25
C ASP A 326 17.20 2.59 -17.19
N SER A 327 17.19 1.86 -16.08
CA SER A 327 18.08 0.72 -15.87
C SER A 327 17.57 -0.61 -16.47
N ILE A 328 16.31 -0.71 -16.93
CA ILE A 328 15.70 -1.99 -17.32
C ILE A 328 16.43 -2.67 -18.49
N GLU A 329 16.68 -1.95 -19.59
CA GLU A 329 17.38 -2.53 -20.75
C GLU A 329 18.79 -3.02 -20.36
N ASP A 330 19.50 -2.25 -19.55
CA ASP A 330 20.86 -2.57 -19.15
C ASP A 330 20.91 -3.72 -18.13
N VAL A 331 19.89 -3.85 -17.26
CA VAL A 331 19.73 -5.05 -16.42
C VAL A 331 19.45 -6.28 -17.28
N SER A 332 18.57 -6.16 -18.28
CA SER A 332 18.28 -7.24 -19.23
C SER A 332 19.56 -7.71 -19.95
N LYS A 333 20.33 -6.78 -20.52
CA LYS A 333 21.61 -7.06 -21.20
C LYS A 333 22.67 -7.67 -20.26
N ASN A 334 22.76 -7.22 -19.01
CA ASN A 334 23.80 -7.67 -18.07
C ASN A 334 23.46 -8.98 -17.34
N THR A 335 22.18 -9.28 -17.12
CA THR A 335 21.75 -10.47 -16.36
C THR A 335 21.26 -11.61 -17.26
N GLY A 336 20.90 -11.31 -18.52
CA GLY A 336 20.26 -12.25 -19.43
C GLY A 336 18.76 -12.48 -19.13
N ILE A 337 18.19 -11.79 -18.15
CA ILE A 337 16.76 -11.87 -17.80
C ILE A 337 15.98 -10.98 -18.77
N SER A 338 15.01 -11.55 -19.50
CA SER A 338 14.25 -10.81 -20.50
C SER A 338 13.42 -9.67 -19.89
N GLU A 339 13.29 -8.56 -20.62
CA GLU A 339 12.45 -7.40 -20.23
C GLU A 339 11.00 -7.81 -19.95
N ALA A 340 10.52 -8.83 -20.67
CA ALA A 340 9.22 -9.44 -20.45
C ALA A 340 9.11 -10.09 -19.06
N PHE A 341 10.15 -10.80 -18.57
CA PHE A 341 10.16 -11.35 -17.21
C PHE A 341 10.27 -10.24 -16.16
N ILE A 342 11.15 -9.24 -16.37
CA ILE A 342 11.28 -8.09 -15.47
C ILE A 342 9.92 -7.41 -15.31
N GLY A 343 9.26 -7.08 -16.42
CA GLY A 343 7.94 -6.47 -16.43
C GLY A 343 6.87 -7.37 -15.81
N LEU A 344 6.75 -8.63 -16.23
CA LEU A 344 5.59 -9.48 -15.89
C LEU A 344 5.68 -10.13 -14.50
N ILE A 345 6.88 -10.34 -13.96
CA ILE A 345 7.08 -11.00 -12.67
C ILE A 345 7.64 -10.04 -11.61
N LEU A 346 8.67 -9.25 -11.91
CA LEU A 346 9.33 -8.45 -10.86
C LEU A 346 8.56 -7.18 -10.51
N LEU A 347 8.28 -6.31 -11.48
CA LEU A 347 7.67 -4.99 -11.23
C LEU A 347 6.33 -5.03 -10.46
N PRO A 348 5.40 -5.97 -10.73
CA PRO A 348 4.12 -6.07 -10.02
C PRO A 348 4.26 -6.37 -8.53
N ILE A 349 5.30 -7.11 -8.13
CA ILE A 349 5.51 -7.46 -6.72
C ILE A 349 5.80 -6.21 -5.88
N ALA A 350 6.41 -5.17 -6.47
CA ALA A 350 6.72 -3.94 -5.75
C ALA A 350 5.53 -2.97 -5.67
N GLY A 351 4.78 -2.81 -6.75
CA GLY A 351 3.60 -1.93 -6.77
C GLY A 351 2.46 -2.49 -5.93
N ASN A 352 2.06 -3.73 -6.23
CA ASN A 352 0.92 -4.38 -5.59
C ASN A 352 1.18 -4.78 -4.11
N ALA A 353 2.37 -4.53 -3.55
CA ALA A 353 2.80 -5.01 -2.22
C ALA A 353 1.82 -4.64 -1.08
N CYS A 354 1.17 -3.49 -1.16
CA CYS A 354 0.15 -3.05 -0.20
C CYS A 354 -1.11 -3.90 -0.31
N GLU A 355 -1.63 -4.05 -1.52
CA GLU A 355 -2.82 -4.85 -1.84
C GLU A 355 -2.62 -6.31 -1.44
N HIS A 356 -1.44 -6.87 -1.72
CA HIS A 356 -1.04 -8.22 -1.31
C HIS A 356 -1.19 -8.42 0.20
N LEU A 357 -0.62 -7.52 1.00
CA LEU A 357 -0.60 -7.63 2.46
C LEU A 357 -2.01 -7.44 3.04
N THR A 358 -2.72 -6.40 2.62
CA THR A 358 -4.06 -6.07 3.11
C THR A 358 -5.07 -7.17 2.77
N ALA A 359 -5.09 -7.67 1.52
CA ALA A 359 -5.97 -8.76 1.12
C ALA A 359 -5.74 -10.02 1.97
N CYS A 360 -4.47 -10.43 2.15
CA CYS A 360 -4.14 -11.60 2.97
C CYS A 360 -4.58 -11.44 4.44
N ILE A 361 -4.37 -10.27 5.05
CA ILE A 361 -4.80 -10.00 6.43
C ILE A 361 -6.33 -10.04 6.56
N VAL A 362 -7.03 -9.42 5.61
CA VAL A 362 -8.50 -9.34 5.56
C VAL A 362 -9.12 -10.72 5.32
N ALA A 363 -8.51 -11.57 4.49
CA ALA A 363 -8.89 -12.98 4.29
C ALA A 363 -8.73 -13.81 5.58
N MET A 364 -7.61 -13.68 6.30
CA MET A 364 -7.40 -14.36 7.60
C MET A 364 -8.42 -13.91 8.67
N ARG A 365 -8.88 -12.66 8.61
CA ARG A 365 -9.96 -12.11 9.45
C ARG A 365 -11.38 -12.54 9.03
N ASN A 366 -11.49 -13.52 8.15
CA ASN A 366 -12.74 -14.04 7.57
C ASN A 366 -13.58 -13.04 6.76
N LYS A 367 -13.03 -11.90 6.34
CA LYS A 367 -13.70 -10.93 5.47
C LYS A 367 -13.36 -11.19 4.00
N MET A 368 -13.60 -12.41 3.50
CA MET A 368 -13.15 -12.82 2.15
C MET A 368 -13.72 -11.94 1.02
N ASP A 369 -14.94 -11.44 1.15
CA ASP A 369 -15.53 -10.45 0.24
C ASP A 369 -14.64 -9.21 0.01
N LEU A 370 -14.04 -8.68 1.08
CA LEU A 370 -13.17 -7.51 0.99
C LEU A 370 -11.80 -7.86 0.40
N SER A 371 -11.28 -9.06 0.71
CA SER A 371 -10.06 -9.58 0.08
C SER A 371 -10.23 -9.77 -1.42
N MET A 372 -11.39 -10.28 -1.85
CA MET A 372 -11.79 -10.37 -3.26
C MET A 372 -11.89 -8.98 -3.89
N GLY A 373 -12.50 -8.02 -3.18
CA GLY A 373 -12.64 -6.64 -3.60
C GLY A 373 -11.30 -5.96 -3.89
N VAL A 374 -10.29 -6.16 -3.03
CA VAL A 374 -8.92 -5.66 -3.24
C VAL A 374 -8.30 -6.30 -4.48
N ALA A 375 -8.14 -7.63 -4.50
CA ALA A 375 -7.42 -8.32 -5.58
C ALA A 375 -8.11 -8.21 -6.95
N VAL A 376 -9.40 -8.54 -7.02
CA VAL A 376 -10.14 -8.57 -8.28
C VAL A 376 -10.54 -7.16 -8.73
N GLY A 377 -10.82 -6.26 -7.79
CA GLY A 377 -11.09 -4.84 -8.09
C GLY A 377 -9.89 -4.14 -8.71
N SER A 378 -8.71 -4.30 -8.11
CA SER A 378 -7.45 -3.79 -8.69
C SER A 378 -7.16 -4.38 -10.07
N SER A 379 -7.35 -5.70 -10.24
CA SER A 379 -7.23 -6.36 -11.55
C SER A 379 -8.13 -5.72 -12.63
N ILE A 380 -9.37 -5.33 -12.28
CA ILE A 380 -10.29 -4.64 -13.19
C ILE A 380 -9.83 -3.21 -13.48
N GLN A 381 -9.28 -2.50 -12.49
CA GLN A 381 -8.73 -1.15 -12.66
C GLN A 381 -7.52 -1.19 -13.61
N ILE A 382 -6.60 -2.14 -13.44
CA ILE A 382 -5.45 -2.30 -14.35
C ILE A 382 -5.94 -2.65 -15.76
N ALA A 383 -6.87 -3.60 -15.87
CA ALA A 383 -7.37 -4.10 -17.15
C ALA A 383 -8.19 -3.07 -17.93
N LEU A 384 -9.20 -2.44 -17.31
CA LEU A 384 -10.15 -1.54 -17.98
C LEU A 384 -9.81 -0.05 -17.86
N PHE A 385 -8.86 0.33 -17.00
CA PHE A 385 -8.36 1.71 -16.89
C PHE A 385 -6.87 1.82 -17.22
N ALA A 386 -5.95 1.19 -16.49
CA ALA A 386 -4.50 1.47 -16.66
C ALA A 386 -3.95 1.10 -18.05
N ILE A 387 -4.33 -0.06 -18.60
CA ILE A 387 -3.98 -0.49 -19.96
C ILE A 387 -4.51 0.50 -21.02
N PRO A 388 -5.83 0.76 -21.13
CA PRO A 388 -6.33 1.66 -22.15
C PRO A 388 -5.96 3.14 -21.91
N PHE A 389 -5.72 3.55 -20.66
CA PHE A 389 -5.14 4.85 -20.33
C PHE A 389 -3.74 5.00 -20.93
N ASN A 390 -2.86 3.99 -20.81
CA ASN A 390 -1.54 4.01 -21.46
C ASN A 390 -1.64 4.10 -23.00
N VAL A 391 -2.64 3.45 -23.63
CA VAL A 391 -2.90 3.60 -25.09
C VAL A 391 -3.34 5.02 -25.44
N VAL A 392 -4.22 5.64 -24.64
CA VAL A 392 -4.67 7.02 -24.87
C VAL A 392 -3.55 8.03 -24.63
N VAL A 393 -2.75 7.87 -23.57
CA VAL A 393 -1.57 8.72 -23.32
C VAL A 393 -0.55 8.56 -24.45
N GLY A 394 -0.25 7.33 -24.86
CA GLY A 394 0.63 7.07 -26.00
C GLY A 394 0.13 7.80 -27.26
N TRP A 395 -1.16 7.71 -27.56
CA TRP A 395 -1.77 8.42 -28.69
C TRP A 395 -1.64 9.95 -28.58
N ILE A 396 -1.86 10.54 -27.41
CA ILE A 396 -1.73 12.00 -27.18
C ILE A 396 -0.29 12.47 -27.36
N PHE A 397 0.69 11.72 -26.86
CA PHE A 397 2.11 12.10 -26.89
C PHE A 397 2.88 11.57 -28.11
N GLY A 398 2.22 10.86 -29.04
CA GLY A 398 2.82 10.36 -30.28
C GLY A 398 3.58 9.04 -30.17
N HIS A 399 3.45 8.30 -29.07
CA HIS A 399 4.02 6.97 -28.90
C HIS A 399 3.04 5.89 -29.40
N PRO A 400 3.42 5.02 -30.36
CA PRO A 400 2.53 4.01 -30.96
C PRO A 400 2.30 2.78 -30.08
N PHE A 401 2.00 2.97 -28.79
CA PHE A 401 1.63 1.87 -27.90
C PHE A 401 0.25 1.32 -28.28
N SER A 402 0.17 0.00 -28.39
CA SER A 402 -1.00 -0.74 -28.86
C SER A 402 -1.32 -1.90 -27.91
N LEU A 403 -2.46 -2.56 -28.12
CA LEU A 403 -2.89 -3.75 -27.39
C LEU A 403 -2.39 -5.05 -28.05
N ASP A 404 -1.51 -4.97 -29.05
CA ASP A 404 -0.86 -6.14 -29.68
C ASP A 404 0.24 -6.69 -28.77
N PHE A 405 -0.20 -7.30 -27.67
CA PHE A 405 0.68 -8.03 -26.78
C PHE A 405 1.10 -9.33 -27.47
N THR A 406 2.30 -9.83 -27.12
CA THR A 406 2.81 -11.05 -27.76
C THR A 406 1.79 -12.20 -27.61
N PRO A 407 1.62 -13.09 -28.61
CA PRO A 407 0.59 -14.12 -28.57
C PRO A 407 0.65 -15.01 -27.32
N PHE A 408 1.87 -15.21 -26.80
CA PHE A 408 2.10 -15.90 -25.52
C PHE A 408 1.58 -15.12 -24.31
N MET A 409 1.82 -13.81 -24.24
CA MET A 409 1.26 -12.94 -23.19
C MET A 409 -0.28 -12.92 -23.22
N ALA A 410 -0.88 -12.77 -24.40
CA ALA A 410 -2.33 -12.80 -24.57
C ALA A 410 -2.94 -14.16 -24.17
N MET A 411 -2.32 -15.27 -24.60
CA MET A 411 -2.71 -16.63 -24.20
C MET A 411 -2.60 -16.83 -22.69
N VAL A 412 -1.50 -16.42 -22.07
CA VAL A 412 -1.30 -16.53 -20.62
C VAL A 412 -2.37 -15.72 -19.88
N LEU A 413 -2.62 -14.46 -20.26
CA LEU A 413 -3.68 -13.64 -19.66
C LEU A 413 -5.05 -14.32 -19.76
N ALA A 414 -5.40 -14.86 -20.93
CA ALA A 414 -6.65 -15.59 -21.12
C ALA A 414 -6.75 -16.83 -20.20
N VAL A 415 -5.70 -17.65 -20.12
CA VAL A 415 -5.65 -18.82 -19.22
C VAL A 415 -5.77 -18.41 -17.75
N CYS A 416 -5.11 -17.34 -17.33
CA CYS A 416 -5.17 -16.83 -15.96
C CYS A 416 -6.59 -16.40 -15.58
N VAL A 417 -7.24 -15.59 -16.42
CA VAL A 417 -8.60 -15.10 -16.17
C VAL A 417 -9.62 -16.24 -16.25
N ILE A 418 -9.49 -17.18 -17.19
CA ILE A 418 -10.35 -18.38 -17.24
C ILE A 418 -10.19 -19.22 -15.97
N HIS A 419 -8.95 -19.44 -15.51
CA HIS A 419 -8.70 -20.25 -14.32
C HIS A 419 -9.19 -19.57 -13.04
N ALA A 420 -8.94 -18.27 -12.86
CA ALA A 420 -9.46 -17.50 -11.74
C ALA A 420 -11.00 -17.45 -11.73
N ASN A 421 -11.64 -17.28 -12.89
CA ASN A 421 -13.10 -17.33 -13.02
C ASN A 421 -13.67 -18.73 -12.71
N PHE A 422 -12.96 -19.81 -13.07
CA PHE A 422 -13.36 -21.18 -12.72
C PHE A 422 -13.23 -21.42 -11.20
N VAL A 423 -12.07 -21.06 -10.62
CA VAL A 423 -11.76 -21.21 -9.19
C VAL A 423 -12.72 -20.42 -8.30
N THR A 424 -13.25 -19.28 -8.78
CA THR A 424 -14.16 -18.41 -8.00
C THR A 424 -15.65 -18.62 -8.31
N ALA A 425 -15.99 -19.51 -9.26
CA ALA A 425 -17.35 -19.66 -9.80
C ALA A 425 -18.42 -19.98 -8.74
N ASP A 426 -18.06 -20.84 -7.78
CA ASP A 426 -18.96 -21.30 -6.71
C ASP A 426 -19.10 -20.31 -5.54
N ALA A 427 -18.43 -19.16 -5.62
CA ALA A 427 -18.43 -18.11 -4.59
C ALA A 427 -17.98 -18.59 -3.19
N THR A 428 -17.12 -19.61 -3.16
CA THR A 428 -16.47 -20.13 -1.95
C THR A 428 -14.97 -20.32 -2.18
N SER A 429 -14.19 -20.34 -1.10
CA SER A 429 -12.75 -20.54 -1.14
C SER A 429 -12.27 -21.46 -0.01
N HIS A 430 -11.23 -22.24 -0.30
CA HIS A 430 -10.51 -23.07 0.66
C HIS A 430 -9.03 -23.16 0.26
N TRP A 431 -8.15 -23.57 1.20
CA TRP A 431 -6.69 -23.46 1.03
C TRP A 431 -6.15 -24.08 -0.27
N LEU A 432 -6.71 -25.21 -0.71
CA LEU A 432 -6.28 -25.91 -1.93
C LEU A 432 -6.51 -25.10 -3.22
N LEU A 433 -7.60 -24.29 -3.31
CA LEU A 433 -7.79 -23.37 -4.43
C LEU A 433 -6.71 -22.28 -4.42
N GLY A 434 -6.32 -21.82 -3.23
CA GLY A 434 -5.20 -20.90 -3.06
C GLY A 434 -3.88 -21.48 -3.59
N VAL A 435 -3.57 -22.73 -3.23
CA VAL A 435 -2.39 -23.45 -3.74
C VAL A 435 -2.41 -23.58 -5.26
N GLN A 436 -3.58 -23.84 -5.88
CA GLN A 436 -3.69 -23.95 -7.34
C GLN A 436 -3.37 -22.62 -8.05
N LEU A 437 -3.91 -21.50 -7.55
CA LEU A 437 -3.64 -20.17 -8.11
C LEU A 437 -2.15 -19.78 -7.97
N VAL A 438 -1.55 -19.98 -6.79
CA VAL A 438 -0.11 -19.72 -6.58
C VAL A 438 0.76 -20.65 -7.46
N ALA A 439 0.40 -21.93 -7.58
CA ALA A 439 1.11 -22.86 -8.44
C ALA A 439 1.06 -22.44 -9.93
N LEU A 440 -0.09 -21.95 -10.41
CA LEU A 440 -0.20 -21.40 -11.77
C LEU A 440 0.70 -20.17 -11.95
N TYR A 441 0.73 -19.25 -10.98
CA TYR A 441 1.64 -18.10 -11.02
C TYR A 441 3.11 -18.53 -11.10
N CYS A 442 3.53 -19.51 -10.28
CA CYS A 442 4.89 -20.06 -10.32
C CYS A 442 5.22 -20.74 -11.66
N LEU A 443 4.29 -21.49 -12.25
CA LEU A 443 4.48 -22.11 -13.57
C LEU A 443 4.66 -21.05 -14.67
N ILE A 444 3.89 -19.95 -14.61
CA ILE A 444 4.03 -18.82 -15.53
C ILE A 444 5.38 -18.12 -15.32
N ALA A 445 5.79 -17.87 -14.08
CA ALA A 445 7.09 -17.29 -13.77
C ALA A 445 8.24 -18.12 -14.34
N ILE A 446 8.20 -19.45 -14.17
CA ILE A 446 9.18 -20.37 -14.77
C ILE A 446 9.16 -20.28 -16.30
N ALA A 447 7.97 -20.26 -16.93
CA ALA A 447 7.84 -20.19 -18.38
C ALA A 447 8.35 -18.85 -18.98
N PHE A 448 8.22 -17.74 -18.26
CA PHE A 448 8.82 -16.46 -18.67
C PHE A 448 10.32 -16.36 -18.34
N PHE A 449 10.81 -17.07 -17.32
CA PHE A 449 12.25 -17.07 -16.98
C PHE A 449 13.11 -17.78 -18.02
N TYR A 450 12.59 -18.87 -18.61
CA TYR A 450 13.26 -19.63 -19.66
C TYR A 450 12.95 -19.14 -21.09
N ARG A 451 12.47 -17.88 -21.23
CA ARG A 451 12.10 -17.24 -22.49
C ARG A 451 12.88 -15.94 -22.74
#